data_AF-A0A3E0NWC9-F1
#
_entry.id   AF-A0A3E0NWC9-F1
#
_cell.length_a   1.000
_cell.length_b   1.000
_cell.length_c   1.000
_cell.angle_alpha   90.00
_cell.angle_beta   90.00
_cell.angle_gamma   90.00
#
_symmetry.space_group_name_H-M   'P 1'
#
loop_
_entity.id
_entity.type
_entity.pdbx_description
1 polymer ?
#
loop_
_entity_poly.entity_id
_entity_poly.type
_entity_poly.pdbx_seq_one_letter_code
_entity_poly.pdbx_strand_id
1 'polypeptide(L)'
;MVPLMILNGVLRERVYAPRLQELRAHQLSTLTGVLIVGVFTWLVFPWLRVDDPGSAAQLGLCWLALTVAFEFLFGRFVAGHTWKRLLQDYDLRAGRVWTLFLTWIALAPWVVFELRA
;
A
#
# COMPACT_ATOMS: atom_id res chain seq x y z
N MET A 1 3.04 9.67 1.53
CA MET A 1 2.87 8.27 1.08
C MET A 1 2.47 8.15 -0.39
N VAL A 2 1.39 8.80 -0.88
CA VAL A 2 0.92 8.67 -2.28
C VAL A 2 2.00 8.90 -3.36
N PRO A 3 2.83 9.97 -3.33
CA PRO A 3 3.85 10.18 -4.36
C PRO A 3 4.89 9.05 -4.43
N LEU A 4 5.26 8.49 -3.27
CA LEU A 4 6.19 7.35 -3.21
C LEU A 4 5.58 6.11 -3.86
N MET A 5 4.27 5.89 -3.68
CA MET A 5 3.55 4.76 -4.28
C MET A 5 3.33 4.94 -5.78
N ILE A 6 3.14 6.18 -6.24
CA ILE A 6 3.13 6.50 -7.68
C ILE A 6 4.49 6.15 -8.29
N LEU A 7 5.59 6.57 -7.65
CA LEU A 7 6.93 6.24 -8.12
C LEU A 7 7.17 4.73 -8.14
N ASN A 8 6.69 3.99 -7.13
CA ASN A 8 6.75 2.53 -7.10
C ASN A 8 5.99 1.89 -8.28
N GLY A 9 4.82 2.42 -8.63
CA GLY A 9 4.06 1.98 -9.81
C GLY A 9 4.77 2.29 -11.13
N VAL A 10 5.36 3.48 -11.25
CA VAL A 10 6.16 3.86 -12.43
C VAL A 10 7.37 2.95 -12.57
N LEU A 11 8.07 2.65 -11.47
CA LEU A 11 9.21 1.74 -11.46
C LEU A 11 8.80 0.34 -11.92
N ARG A 12 7.64 -0.15 -11.46
CA ARG A 12 7.08 -1.42 -11.94
C ARG A 12 6.87 -1.43 -13.45
N GLU A 13 6.19 -0.42 -13.99
CA GLU A 13 5.86 -0.41 -15.42
C GLU A 13 7.08 -0.18 -16.32
N ARG A 14 8.02 0.66 -15.90
CA ARG A 14 9.18 1.03 -16.73
C ARG A 14 10.34 0.05 -16.61
N VAL A 15 10.50 -0.63 -15.47
CA VAL A 15 11.69 -1.44 -15.18
C VAL A 15 11.38 -2.92 -15.03
N TYR A 16 10.32 -3.28 -14.30
CA TYR A 16 10.01 -4.69 -14.00
C TYR A 16 9.16 -5.34 -15.08
N ALA A 17 8.08 -4.69 -15.50
CA ALA A 17 7.12 -5.22 -16.45
C ALA A 17 7.73 -5.62 -17.81
N PRO A 18 8.76 -4.93 -18.35
CA PRO A 18 9.39 -5.37 -19.60
C PRO A 18 10.22 -6.65 -19.48
N ARG A 19 10.59 -7.06 -18.25
CA ARG A 19 11.52 -8.18 -17.99
C ARG A 19 10.88 -9.34 -17.23
N LEU A 20 9.69 -9.15 -16.68
CA LEU A 20 8.99 -10.11 -15.84
C LEU A 20 7.57 -10.33 -16.34
N GLN A 21 7.02 -11.52 -16.07
CA GLN A 21 5.60 -11.76 -16.20
C GLN A 21 4.81 -10.81 -15.29
N GLU A 22 3.62 -10.40 -15.72
CA GLU A 22 2.78 -9.40 -15.01
C GLU A 22 2.62 -9.72 -13.53
N LEU A 23 2.33 -10.98 -13.20
CA LEU A 23 2.13 -11.42 -11.83
C LEU A 23 3.38 -11.22 -10.96
N ARG A 24 4.58 -11.56 -11.50
CA ARG A 24 5.84 -11.39 -10.77
C ARG A 24 6.22 -9.92 -10.64
N ALA A 25 5.98 -9.11 -11.67
CA ALA A 25 6.19 -7.67 -11.60
C ALA A 25 5.26 -7.02 -10.55
N HIS A 26 4.01 -7.48 -10.47
CA HIS A 26 3.06 -7.05 -9.46
C HIS A 26 3.55 -7.42 -8.05
N GLN A 27 3.86 -8.70 -7.81
CA GLN A 27 4.36 -9.18 -6.51
C GLN A 27 5.62 -8.44 -6.04
N LEU A 28 6.58 -8.22 -6.94
CA LEU A 28 7.81 -7.47 -6.62
C LEU A 28 7.49 -6.01 -6.25
N SER A 29 6.59 -5.37 -7.00
CA SER A 29 6.15 -4.01 -6.72
C SER A 29 5.38 -3.90 -5.40
N THR A 30 4.61 -4.92 -5.04
CA THR A 30 3.96 -5.00 -3.73
C THR A 30 5.00 -5.10 -2.62
N LEU A 31 6.02 -5.95 -2.78
CA LEU A 31 7.10 -6.10 -1.79
C LEU A 31 7.88 -4.79 -1.59
N THR A 32 8.26 -4.12 -2.68
CA THR A 32 8.91 -2.80 -2.59
C THR A 32 7.99 -1.77 -1.97
N GLY A 33 6.68 -1.82 -2.26
CA GLY A 33 5.66 -1.00 -1.63
C GLY A 33 5.62 -1.18 -0.10
N VAL A 34 5.59 -2.43 0.38
CA VAL A 34 5.62 -2.77 1.82
C VAL A 34 6.84 -2.13 2.50
N LEU A 35 8.03 -2.29 1.91
CA LEU A 35 9.27 -1.72 2.45
C LEU A 35 9.22 -0.19 2.49
N ILE A 36 8.82 0.45 1.40
CA ILE A 36 8.73 1.91 1.31
C ILE A 36 7.75 2.45 2.36
N VAL A 37 6.59 1.82 2.51
CA VAL A 37 5.59 2.23 3.51
C VAL A 37 6.13 2.02 4.92
N GLY A 38 6.74 0.87 5.21
CA GLY A 38 7.32 0.61 6.53
C GLY A 38 8.39 1.63 6.91
N VAL A 39 9.33 1.92 6.00
CA VAL A 39 10.37 2.93 6.22
C VAL A 39 9.77 4.33 6.34
N PHE A 40 8.82 4.69 5.48
CA PHE A 40 8.14 5.98 5.54
C PHE A 40 7.43 6.17 6.89
N THR A 41 6.65 5.17 7.32
CA THR A 41 5.96 5.17 8.61
C THR A 41 6.96 5.29 9.74
N TRP A 42 8.05 4.53 9.72
CA TRP A 42 9.11 4.62 10.73
C TRP A 42 9.68 6.04 10.83
N LEU A 43 10.02 6.67 9.72
CA LEU A 43 10.63 8.00 9.70
C LEU A 43 9.68 9.11 10.16
N VAL A 44 8.39 9.02 9.80
CA VAL A 44 7.38 10.03 10.12
C VAL A 44 6.78 9.82 11.52
N PHE A 45 6.88 8.61 12.09
CA PHE A 45 6.31 8.27 13.40
C PHE A 45 6.61 9.28 14.52
N PRO A 46 7.86 9.75 14.72
CA PRO A 46 8.17 10.71 15.78
C PRO A 46 7.43 12.05 15.62
N TRP A 47 7.04 12.42 14.40
CA TRP A 47 6.27 13.65 14.14
C TRP A 47 4.77 13.47 14.30
N LEU A 48 4.28 12.24 14.29
CA LEU A 48 2.86 11.93 14.44
C LEU A 48 2.39 12.04 15.91
N ARG A 49 3.32 12.09 16.87
CA ARG A 49 3.05 12.23 18.33
C ARG A 49 1.94 11.28 18.80
N VAL A 50 2.11 10.00 18.46
CA VAL A 50 1.18 8.94 18.84
C VAL A 50 1.61 8.40 20.19
N ASP A 51 0.78 8.60 21.21
CA ASP A 51 1.13 8.32 22.61
C ASP A 51 0.57 6.99 23.12
N ASP A 52 -0.32 6.33 22.36
CA ASP A 52 -0.95 5.07 22.75
C ASP A 52 -1.16 4.13 21.53
N PRO A 53 -1.19 2.81 21.77
CA PRO A 53 -1.33 1.81 20.69
C PRO A 53 -2.69 1.87 19.99
N GLY A 54 -3.74 2.35 20.67
CA GLY A 54 -5.08 2.52 20.09
C GLY A 54 -5.09 3.63 19.04
N SER A 55 -4.46 4.77 19.32
CA SER A 55 -4.28 5.86 18.37
C SER A 55 -3.41 5.43 17.17
N ALA A 56 -2.38 4.60 17.38
CA ALA A 56 -1.58 4.04 16.29
C ALA A 56 -2.43 3.16 15.35
N ALA A 57 -3.27 2.29 15.93
CA ALA A 57 -4.17 1.43 15.15
C ALA A 57 -5.22 2.25 14.38
N GLN A 58 -5.81 3.27 15.00
CA GLN A 58 -6.77 4.18 14.34
C GLN A 58 -6.14 4.93 13.17
N LEU A 59 -4.90 5.39 13.33
CA LEU A 59 -4.14 6.05 12.25
C LEU A 59 -3.95 5.11 11.06
N GLY A 60 -3.58 3.85 11.31
CA GLY A 60 -3.45 2.82 10.28
C GLY A 60 -4.77 2.54 9.55
N LEU A 61 -5.87 2.40 10.29
CA LEU A 61 -7.21 2.22 9.73
C LEU A 61 -7.65 3.42 8.88
N CYS A 62 -7.33 4.64 9.33
CA CYS A 62 -7.59 5.86 8.56
C CYS A 62 -6.81 5.86 7.23
N TRP A 63 -5.51 5.51 7.26
CA TRP A 63 -4.71 5.39 6.05
C TRP A 63 -5.21 4.30 5.10
N LEU A 64 -5.64 3.15 5.63
CA LEU A 64 -6.28 2.10 4.84
C LEU A 64 -7.54 2.63 4.14
N ALA A 65 -8.45 3.25 4.89
CA ALA A 65 -9.69 3.79 4.35
C ALA A 65 -9.43 4.84 3.25
N LEU A 66 -8.49 5.76 3.48
CA LEU A 66 -8.07 6.75 2.48
C LEU A 66 -7.42 6.10 1.26
N THR A 67 -6.61 5.05 1.43
CA THR A 67 -5.96 4.33 0.33
C THR A 67 -6.99 3.62 -0.54
N VAL A 68 -7.92 2.89 0.06
CA VAL A 68 -9.01 2.22 -0.65
C VAL A 68 -9.89 3.26 -1.35
N ALA A 69 -10.30 4.32 -0.65
CA ALA A 69 -11.08 5.39 -1.26
C ALA A 69 -10.36 6.02 -2.45
N PHE A 70 -9.07 6.34 -2.32
CA PHE A 70 -8.26 6.87 -3.41
C PHE A 70 -8.18 5.88 -4.58
N GLU A 71 -7.90 4.60 -4.32
CA GLU A 71 -7.80 3.57 -5.35
C GLU A 71 -9.08 3.45 -6.19
N PHE A 72 -10.23 3.36 -5.52
CA PHE A 72 -11.51 3.23 -6.21
C PHE A 72 -11.93 4.53 -6.89
N LEU A 73 -11.75 5.69 -6.25
CA LEU A 73 -12.10 6.98 -6.84
C LEU A 73 -11.20 7.30 -8.05
N PHE A 74 -9.89 7.23 -7.87
CA PHE A 74 -8.93 7.48 -8.95
C PHE A 74 -9.05 6.42 -10.05
N GLY A 75 -9.08 5.15 -9.67
CA GLY A 75 -9.19 4.03 -10.60
C GLY A 75 -10.46 4.10 -11.44
N ARG A 76 -11.60 4.44 -10.83
CA ARG A 76 -12.88 4.51 -11.52
C ARG A 76 -13.05 5.78 -12.36
N PHE A 77 -12.79 6.95 -11.76
CA PHE A 77 -13.16 8.24 -12.38
C PHE A 77 -12.01 8.86 -13.19
N VAL A 78 -10.75 8.58 -12.86
CA VAL A 78 -9.59 9.17 -13.55
C VAL A 78 -8.95 8.17 -14.51
N ALA A 79 -8.68 6.95 -14.07
CA ALA A 79 -8.04 5.91 -14.89
C ALA A 79 -9.04 5.10 -15.75
N GLY A 80 -10.35 5.30 -15.55
CA GLY A 80 -11.41 4.65 -16.34
C GLY A 80 -11.50 3.13 -16.18
N HIS A 81 -10.97 2.57 -15.08
CA HIS A 81 -11.01 1.14 -14.82
C HIS A 81 -12.43 0.64 -14.50
N THR A 82 -12.70 -0.61 -14.87
CA THR A 82 -13.93 -1.31 -14.53
C THR A 82 -13.86 -1.87 -13.11
N TRP A 83 -15.01 -2.05 -12.46
CA TRP A 83 -15.07 -2.70 -11.14
C TRP A 83 -14.41 -4.08 -11.13
N LYS A 84 -14.61 -4.85 -12.21
CA LYS A 84 -13.97 -6.17 -12.38
C LYS A 84 -12.45 -6.06 -12.32
N ARG A 85 -11.87 -5.04 -12.95
CA ARG A 85 -10.41 -4.83 -12.94
C ARG A 85 -9.91 -4.39 -11.56
N LEU A 86 -10.61 -3.49 -10.88
CA LEU A 86 -10.23 -3.04 -9.53
C LEU A 86 -10.29 -4.20 -8.53
N LEU A 87 -11.38 -4.98 -8.57
CA LEU A 87 -11.56 -6.14 -7.69
C LEU A 87 -10.62 -7.30 -8.02
N GLN A 88 -10.10 -7.37 -9.25
CA GLN A 88 -9.15 -8.41 -9.63
C GLN A 88 -7.90 -8.36 -8.74
N ASP A 89 -7.40 -7.17 -8.39
CA ASP A 89 -6.22 -7.00 -7.54
C ASP A 89 -6.39 -7.60 -6.13
N TYR A 90 -7.63 -7.81 -5.69
CA TYR A 90 -7.98 -8.40 -4.39
C TYR A 90 -8.05 -9.93 -4.42
N ASP A 91 -7.89 -10.57 -5.60
CA ASP A 91 -7.95 -12.03 -5.73
C ASP A 91 -6.60 -12.68 -5.36
N LEU A 92 -6.48 -13.03 -4.07
CA LEU A 92 -5.33 -13.79 -3.56
C LEU A 92 -5.17 -15.16 -4.22
N ARG A 93 -6.25 -15.78 -4.71
CA ARG A 93 -6.20 -17.09 -5.38
C ARG A 93 -5.57 -16.97 -6.76
N ALA A 94 -5.70 -15.82 -7.40
CA ALA A 94 -4.98 -15.47 -8.62
C ALA A 94 -3.51 -15.08 -8.36
N GLY A 95 -3.03 -15.16 -7.12
CA GLY A 95 -1.67 -14.81 -6.72
C GLY A 95 -1.43 -13.30 -6.59
N ARG A 96 -2.49 -12.48 -6.64
CA ARG A 96 -2.40 -11.02 -6.50
C ARG A 96 -2.39 -10.67 -5.02
N VAL A 97 -1.29 -10.10 -4.57
CA VAL A 97 -0.97 -9.91 -3.15
C VAL A 97 -1.31 -8.50 -2.65
N TRP A 98 -2.10 -7.74 -3.41
CA TRP A 98 -2.48 -6.36 -3.06
C TRP A 98 -3.17 -6.26 -1.70
N THR A 99 -4.05 -7.20 -1.39
CA THR A 99 -4.73 -7.25 -0.08
C THR A 99 -3.75 -7.34 1.08
N LEU A 100 -2.63 -8.07 0.93
CA LEU A 100 -1.60 -8.16 1.97
C LEU A 100 -0.93 -6.81 2.20
N PHE A 101 -0.75 -6.02 1.15
CA PHE A 101 -0.22 -4.66 1.26
C PHE A 101 -1.20 -3.71 1.95
N LEU A 102 -2.50 -3.83 1.66
CA LEU A 102 -3.53 -3.07 2.39
C LEU A 102 -3.54 -3.43 3.88
N THR A 103 -3.42 -4.72 4.22
CA THR A 103 -3.27 -5.15 5.61
C THR A 103 -2.01 -4.55 6.24
N TRP A 104 -0.89 -4.50 5.51
CA TRP A 104 0.33 -3.85 5.99
C TRP A 104 0.14 -2.35 6.23
N ILE A 105 -0.57 -1.62 5.36
CA ILE A 105 -0.87 -0.19 5.57
C ILE A 105 -1.59 0.03 6.90
N ALA A 106 -2.55 -0.83 7.22
CA ALA A 106 -3.29 -0.73 8.47
C ALA A 106 -2.43 -1.06 9.70
N LEU A 107 -1.54 -2.04 9.58
CA LEU A 107 -0.73 -2.51 10.72
C LEU A 107 0.56 -1.72 10.93
N ALA A 108 1.12 -1.09 9.88
CA ALA A 108 2.44 -0.47 9.93
C ALA A 108 2.57 0.57 11.07
N PRO A 109 1.62 1.49 11.34
CA PRO A 109 1.76 2.43 12.45
C PRO A 109 1.80 1.74 13.81
N TRP A 110 0.97 0.71 14.01
CA TRP A 110 0.96 -0.06 15.25
C TRP A 110 2.26 -0.85 15.43
N VAL A 111 2.74 -1.54 14.38
CA VAL A 111 4.02 -2.26 14.42
C VAL A 111 5.17 -1.30 14.75
N VAL A 112 5.19 -0.11 14.14
CA VAL A 112 6.23 0.90 14.42
C VAL A 112 6.13 1.45 15.84
N PHE A 113 4.92 1.61 16.38
CA PHE A 113 4.72 1.99 17.78
C PHE A 113 5.34 0.95 18.73
N GLU A 114 4.96 -0.32 18.60
CA GLU A 114 5.45 -1.42 19.44
C GLU A 114 6.97 -1.60 19.35
N LEU A 115 7.57 -1.37 18.18
CA LEU A 115 9.02 -1.47 17.98
C LEU A 115 9.81 -0.28 18.54
N ARG A 116 9.14 0.84 18.87
CA ARG A 116 9.76 2.07 19.39
C ARG A 116 9.48 2.31 20.88
N ALA A 117 8.48 1.64 21.44
CA ALA A 117 8.17 1.62 22.87
C ALA A 117 9.26 0.90 23.68
#